data_AF-A0A356V2D6-F1
#
_entry.id   AF-A0A356V2D6-F1
#
_cell.length_a   1.000
_cell.length_b   1.000
_cell.length_c   1.000
_cell.angle_alpha   90.00
_cell.angle_beta   90.00
_cell.angle_gamma   90.00
#
_symmetry.space_group_name_H-M   'P 1'
#
loop_
_entity.id
_entity.type
_entity.pdbx_description
1 polymer ?
#
loop_
_entity_poly.entity_id
_entity_poly.type
_entity_poly.pdbx_seq_one_letter_code
_entity_poly.pdbx_strand_id
1 'polypeptide(L)'
;MAHHAKEIRTIDDLIASTAGNIARGYAIETRDPVNVGFSFCSGNNNVRFCTTNDTAPKRSPVAIDPAAEKRKLAQLKTKRAALQKNRPTSIARCEARITN
;
A
#
# COMPACT_ATOMS: atom_id res chain seq x y z
N MET A 1 2.17 8.15 23.73
CA MET A 1 3.48 7.65 23.26
C MET A 1 3.41 6.44 22.31
N ALA A 2 2.27 5.73 22.18
CA ALA A 2 2.12 4.60 21.25
C ALA A 2 2.09 4.97 19.75
N HIS A 3 1.67 6.20 19.41
CA HIS A 3 1.56 6.67 18.02
C HIS A 3 2.93 6.74 17.29
N HIS A 4 3.99 7.21 17.95
CA HIS A 4 5.32 7.31 17.33
C HIS A 4 5.95 5.95 17.02
N ALA A 5 5.77 4.95 17.88
CA ALA A 5 6.27 3.60 17.63
C ALA A 5 5.53 2.94 16.46
N LYS A 6 4.21 3.17 16.36
CA LYS A 6 3.39 2.70 15.23
C LYS A 6 3.80 3.39 13.93
N GLU A 7 4.04 4.71 13.97
CA GLU A 7 4.45 5.50 12.80
C GLU A 7 5.79 5.02 12.24
N ILE A 8 6.76 4.70 13.09
CA ILE A 8 8.06 4.17 12.64
C ILE A 8 7.89 2.81 11.96
N ARG A 9 7.06 1.90 12.51
CA ARG A 9 6.77 0.61 11.87
C ARG A 9 6.14 0.79 10.50
N THR A 10 5.15 1.68 10.39
CA THR A 10 4.52 2.01 9.10
C THR A 10 5.52 2.57 8.08
N ILE A 11 6.45 3.42 8.51
CA ILE A 11 7.49 3.95 7.62
C ILE A 11 8.46 2.86 7.19
N ASP A 12 8.83 1.94 8.08
CA ASP A 12 9.70 0.80 7.77
C ASP A 12 9.05 -0.15 6.75
N ASP A 13 7.75 -0.43 6.91
CA ASP A 13 6.97 -1.23 5.96
C ASP A 13 6.90 -0.56 4.58
N LEU A 14 6.68 0.76 4.55
CA LEU A 14 6.67 1.54 3.31
C LEU A 14 8.04 1.55 2.63
N ILE A 15 9.13 1.63 3.39
CA ILE A 15 10.50 1.55 2.87
C ILE A 15 10.75 0.18 2.24
N ALA A 16 10.39 -0.90 2.93
CA ALA A 16 10.57 -2.27 2.43
C ALA A 16 9.76 -2.52 1.15
N SER A 17 8.49 -2.10 1.13
CA SER A 17 7.63 -2.20 -0.04
C SER A 17 8.18 -1.41 -1.24
N THR A 18 8.59 -0.15 -1.00
CA THR A 18 9.17 0.73 -2.05
C THR A 18 10.47 0.15 -2.59
N ALA A 19 11.37 -0.33 -1.73
CA ALA A 19 12.61 -0.98 -2.15
C ALA A 19 12.36 -2.25 -2.98
N GLY A 20 11.37 -3.06 -2.58
CA GLY A 20 10.97 -4.25 -3.34
C GLY A 20 10.38 -3.91 -4.70
N ASN A 21 9.60 -2.84 -4.81
CA ASN A 21 9.06 -2.34 -6.08
C ASN A 21 10.18 -1.85 -7.01
N ILE A 22 11.15 -1.10 -6.48
CA ILE A 22 12.34 -0.64 -7.24
C ILE A 22 13.15 -1.84 -7.75
N ALA A 23 13.36 -2.86 -6.90
CA ALA A 23 14.12 -4.06 -7.27
C ALA A 23 13.46 -4.86 -8.40
N ARG A 24 12.12 -4.87 -8.45
CA ARG A 24 11.35 -5.55 -9.52
C ARG A 24 11.13 -4.69 -10.76
N GLY A 25 11.26 -3.36 -10.66
CA GLY A 25 11.00 -2.43 -11.76
C GLY A 25 9.53 -2.13 -12.03
N TYR A 26 8.61 -2.69 -11.26
CA TYR A 26 7.17 -2.42 -11.33
C TYR A 26 6.52 -2.46 -9.93
N ALA A 27 5.45 -1.71 -9.73
CA ALA A 27 4.64 -1.74 -8.51
C ALA A 27 3.36 -2.53 -8.76
N ILE A 28 2.87 -3.24 -7.74
CA ILE A 28 1.58 -3.92 -7.78
C ILE A 28 0.59 -3.01 -7.06
N GLU A 29 -0.31 -2.39 -7.81
CA GLU A 29 -1.38 -1.56 -7.25
C GLU A 29 -2.70 -2.34 -7.33
N THR A 30 -3.45 -2.35 -6.24
CA THR A 30 -4.84 -2.82 -6.25
C THR A 30 -5.70 -1.60 -6.52
N ARG A 31 -6.25 -1.52 -7.73
CA ARG A 31 -7.22 -0.48 -8.08
C ARG A 31 -8.59 -1.13 -8.13
N ASP A 32 -9.61 -0.39 -7.72
CA ASP A 32 -11.02 -0.72 -7.99
C ASP A 32 -11.40 -0.06 -9.31
N PRO A 33 -11.23 -0.73 -10.47
CA PRO A 33 -11.70 -0.17 -11.71
C PRO A 33 -13.22 -0.10 -11.67
N VAL A 34 -13.80 1.09 -11.84
CA VAL A 34 -15.23 1.22 -12.11
C VAL A 34 -15.44 0.84 -13.57
N ASN A 35 -15.70 -0.44 -13.83
CA ASN A 35 -16.04 -0.89 -15.18
C ASN A 35 -17.56 -0.89 -15.34
N VAL A 36 -18.05 -0.07 -16.26
CA VAL A 36 -19.43 -0.13 -16.75
C VAL A 36 -19.48 -1.17 -17.87
N GLY A 37 -19.88 -2.39 -17.52
CA GLY A 37 -20.03 -3.50 -18.47
C GLY A 37 -21.48 -3.62 -18.94
N PHE A 38 -21.70 -4.04 -20.18
CA PHE A 38 -23.02 -4.47 -20.63
C PHE A 38 -23.13 -5.99 -20.49
N SER A 39 -24.05 -6.47 -19.65
CA SER A 39 -24.34 -7.90 -19.53
C SER A 39 -25.65 -8.25 -20.23
N PHE A 40 -25.73 -9.43 -20.84
CA PHE A 40 -27.00 -9.98 -21.31
C PHE A 40 -27.86 -10.39 -20.12
N CYS A 41 -29.06 -9.84 -20.05
CA CYS A 41 -30.04 -10.16 -19.03
C CYS A 41 -31.32 -10.64 -19.74
N SER A 42 -31.84 -11.79 -19.33
CA SER A 42 -33.08 -12.34 -19.88
C SER A 42 -34.28 -11.82 -19.09
N GLY A 43 -35.21 -11.13 -19.75
CA GLY A 43 -36.47 -10.70 -19.15
C GLY A 43 -37.62 -10.87 -20.15
N ASN A 44 -38.69 -11.58 -19.74
CA ASN A 44 -39.89 -11.87 -20.55
C ASN A 44 -39.57 -12.32 -21.98
N ASN A 45 -38.96 -13.50 -22.14
CA ASN A 45 -38.62 -14.14 -23.42
C ASN A 45 -37.78 -13.29 -24.39
N ASN A 46 -37.16 -12.21 -23.93
CA ASN A 46 -36.30 -11.35 -24.72
C ASN A 46 -34.94 -11.16 -24.05
N VAL A 47 -33.88 -11.16 -24.86
CA VAL A 47 -32.52 -10.81 -24.42
C VAL A 47 -32.39 -9.29 -24.45
N ARG A 48 -32.02 -8.67 -23.33
CA ARG A 48 -31.76 -7.23 -23.24
C ARG A 48 -30.33 -6.97 -22.77
N PHE A 49 -29.84 -5.77 -23.05
CA PHE A 49 -28.58 -5.26 -22.51
C PHE A 49 -28.84 -4.54 -21.18
N CYS A 50 -28.25 -5.03 -20.09
CA CYS A 50 -28.23 -4.36 -18.79
C CYS A 50 -26.86 -3.74 -18.55
N THR A 51 -26.83 -2.53 -18.02
CA THR A 51 -25.60 -1.95 -17.48
C THR A 51 -25.30 -2.60 -16.13
N THR A 52 -24.07 -3.09 -15.99
CA THR A 52 -23.54 -3.68 -14.76
C THR A 52 -22.32 -2.89 -14.34
N ASN A 53 -22.26 -2.55 -13.06
CA ASN A 53 -21.09 -1.92 -12.48
C ASN A 53 -20.28 -3.03 -11.79
N ASP A 54 -19.15 -3.41 -12.38
CA ASP A 54 -18.24 -4.37 -11.77
C ASP A 54 -17.16 -3.60 -11.02
N THR A 55 -17.14 -3.73 -9.69
CA THR A 55 -16.20 -3.08 -8.77
C THR A 55 -15.15 -4.06 -8.22
N ALA A 56 -14.91 -5.18 -8.92
CA ALA A 56 -13.94 -6.16 -8.46
C ALA A 56 -12.51 -5.57 -8.37
N PRO A 57 -11.83 -5.66 -7.21
CA PRO A 57 -10.48 -5.14 -7.03
C PRO A 57 -9.51 -5.90 -7.95
N LYS A 58 -8.90 -5.19 -8.90
CA LYS A 58 -7.94 -5.79 -9.84
C LYS A 58 -6.52 -5.39 -9.47
N ARG A 59 -5.68 -6.41 -9.23
CA ARG A 59 -4.23 -6.23 -9.07
C ARG A 59 -3.60 -6.08 -10.46
N SER A 60 -3.15 -4.87 -10.78
CA SER A 60 -2.48 -4.60 -12.05
C SER A 60 -1.04 -4.16 -11.80
N PRO A 61 -0.07 -4.68 -12.56
CA PRO A 61 1.30 -4.16 -12.54
C PRO A 61 1.27 -2.76 -13.16
N VAL A 62 1.67 -1.75 -12.40
CA VAL A 62 1.79 -0.37 -12.88
C VAL A 62 3.26 -0.05 -13.10
N ALA A 63 3.55 0.61 -14.23
CA ALA A 63 4.87 1.14 -14.49
C ALA A 63 5.18 2.22 -13.43
N ILE A 64 6.33 2.08 -12.78
CA ILE A 64 6.84 3.06 -11.82
C ILE A 64 8.04 3.75 -12.44
N ASP A 65 8.14 5.07 -12.25
CA ASP A 65 9.37 5.81 -12.52
C ASP A 65 10.42 5.46 -11.44
N PRO A 66 11.50 4.73 -11.78
CA PRO A 66 12.50 4.32 -10.79
C PRO A 66 13.21 5.52 -10.15
N ALA A 67 13.33 6.65 -10.83
CA ALA A 67 13.94 7.86 -10.28
C ALA A 67 13.00 8.55 -9.28
N ALA A 68 11.70 8.58 -9.57
CA ALA A 68 10.69 9.06 -8.62
C ALA A 68 10.62 8.20 -7.35
N GLU A 69 10.62 6.86 -7.50
CA GLU A 69 10.59 5.94 -6.37
C GLU A 69 11.86 6.01 -5.51
N LYS A 70 13.04 6.18 -6.13
CA LYS A 70 14.29 6.43 -5.38
C LYS A 70 14.23 7.73 -4.57
N ARG A 71 13.65 8.80 -5.12
CA ARG A 71 13.44 10.07 -4.39
C ARG A 71 12.49 9.89 -3.21
N LYS A 72 11.38 9.18 -3.42
CA LYS A 72 10.42 8.83 -2.37
C LYS A 72 11.08 7.99 -1.27
N LEU A 73 11.89 6.99 -1.64
CA LEU A 73 12.66 6.18 -0.70
C LEU A 73 13.63 7.03 0.14
N ALA A 74 14.35 7.98 -0.49
CA ALA A 74 15.23 8.89 0.22
C ALA A 74 14.46 9.75 1.24
N GLN A 75 13.31 10.30 0.85
CA GLN A 75 12.45 11.08 1.74
C GLN A 75 11.93 10.24 2.91
N LEU A 76 11.50 8.99 2.67
CA LEU A 76 11.06 8.08 3.72
C LEU A 76 12.19 7.77 4.71
N LYS A 77 13.42 7.53 4.22
CA LYS A 77 14.60 7.33 5.08
C LYS A 77 14.93 8.56 5.93
N THR A 78 14.87 9.76 5.35
CA THR A 78 15.07 11.01 6.08
C THR A 78 14.02 11.20 7.17
N LYS A 79 12.74 10.94 6.86
CA LYS A 79 11.65 11.03 7.84
C LYS A 79 11.81 10.01 8.97
N ARG A 80 12.21 8.78 8.65
CA ARG A 80 12.55 7.74 9.63
C ARG A 80 13.65 8.22 10.58
N ALA A 81 14.73 8.77 10.05
CA ALA A 81 15.85 9.26 10.86
C ALA A 81 15.42 10.41 11.78
N ALA A 82 14.58 11.33 11.30
CA ALA A 82 14.02 12.41 12.12
C ALA A 82 13.13 11.88 13.25
N LEU A 83 12.25 10.91 12.95
CA LEU A 83 11.40 10.27 13.95
C LEU A 83 12.20 9.45 14.97
N GLN A 84 13.29 8.81 14.56
CA GLN A 84 14.20 8.11 15.46
C GLN A 84 14.89 9.06 16.44
N LYS A 85 15.36 10.22 15.96
CA LYS A 85 15.94 11.26 16.82
C LYS A 85 14.93 11.81 17.84
N ASN A 86 13.65 11.86 17.46
CA ASN A 86 12.56 12.32 18.31
C ASN A 86 11.92 11.20 19.16
N ARG A 87 12.50 9.98 19.23
CA ARG A 87 11.98 8.91 20.09
C ARG A 87 12.31 9.20 21.55
N PRO A 88 11.33 9.44 22.44
CA PRO A 88 11.56 9.26 23.86
C PRO A 88 11.85 7.77 24.14
N THR A 89 12.84 7.51 25.01
CA THR A 89 13.41 6.23 25.50
C THR A 89 12.42 5.24 26.15
N SER A 90 11.15 5.27 25.75
CA SER A 90 10.07 4.44 26.32
C SER A 90 10.04 2.99 25.82
N ILE A 91 10.81 2.64 24.78
CA ILE A 91 10.78 1.30 24.15
C ILE A 91 11.69 0.29 24.88
N ALA A 92 12.57 0.73 25.78
CA ALA A 92 13.40 -0.17 26.60
C ALA A 92 12.58 -1.04 27.60
N ARG A 93 11.29 -0.73 27.83
CA ARG A 93 10.45 -1.48 28.78
C ARG A 93 9.71 -2.69 28.19
N CYS A 94 9.65 -2.84 26.87
CA CYS A 94 8.89 -3.96 26.27
C CYS A 94 9.73 -5.23 26.04
N GLU A 95 11.06 -5.13 25.99
CA GLU A 95 11.93 -6.31 25.79
C GLU A 95 12.04 -7.18 27.04
N ALA A 96 11.74 -6.65 28.23
CA ALA A 96 11.80 -7.40 29.49
C ALA A 96 10.58 -8.31 29.75
N ARG A 97 9.57 -8.34 28.87
CA ARG A 97 8.29 -9.02 29.12
C ARG A 97 8.02 -10.24 28.21
N ILE A 98 8.97 -10.60 27.36
CA ILE A 98 8.87 -11.77 26.44
C ILE A 98 9.69 -12.97 26.96
N THR A 99 10.54 -12.78 27.97
CA THR A 99 11.27 -13.87 28.63
C THR A 99 10.58 -14.25 29.94
N ASN A 100 9.51 -15.05 29.85
CA ASN A 100 9.04 -15.92 30.93
C ASN A 100 8.31 -17.14 30.36
#